data_AF-A0ABD0NXX6-F1
#
_entry.id   AF-A0ABD0NXX6-F1
#
_cell.length_a   1.000
_cell.length_b   1.000
_cell.length_c   1.000
_cell.angle_alpha   90.00
_cell.angle_beta   90.00
_cell.angle_gamma   90.00
#
_symmetry.space_group_name_H-M   'P 1'
#
loop_
_entity.id
_entity.type
_entity.pdbx_description
1 polymer ?
#
loop_
_entity_poly.entity_id
_entity_poly.type
_entity_poly.pdbx_seq_one_letter_code
_entity_poly.pdbx_strand_id
1 'polypeptide(L)'
;MQKFLGFDNFYRRFITNFSQPCAPLTSLLRQKPKTLTWTPEAHDAFRQLKTAFCTAPNLTHPDPNLRFVVEVDASTLGVESVVSHWK
;
A
#
# COMPACT_ATOMS: atom_id res chain seq x y z
N MET A 1 5.04 -5.89 -8.79
CA MET A 1 5.45 -6.20 -7.40
C MET A 1 6.18 -5.05 -6.71
N GLN A 2 7.29 -4.55 -7.25
CA GLN A 2 8.01 -3.42 -6.62
C GLN A 2 7.16 -2.15 -6.48
N LYS A 3 6.33 -1.81 -7.48
CA LYS A 3 5.37 -0.70 -7.39
C LYS A 3 4.36 -0.87 -6.24
N PHE A 4 3.86 -2.10 -6.04
CA PHE A 4 2.93 -2.42 -4.95
C PHE A 4 3.60 -2.23 -3.59
N LEU A 5 4.82 -2.75 -3.38
CA LEU A 5 5.54 -2.50 -2.12
C LEU A 5 5.93 -1.03 -1.91
N GLY A 6 6.15 -0.28 -3.00
CA GLY A 6 6.35 1.17 -2.95
C GLY A 6 5.12 1.91 -2.42
N PHE A 7 3.94 1.56 -2.96
CA PHE A 7 2.64 2.01 -2.46
C PHE A 7 2.45 1.60 -0.99
N ASP A 8 2.66 0.32 -0.66
CA ASP A 8 2.46 -0.20 0.69
C ASP A 8 3.32 0.57 1.72
N ASN A 9 4.57 0.87 1.38
CA ASN A 9 5.49 1.61 2.25
C ASN A 9 5.02 3.05 2.54
N PHE A 10 4.32 3.70 1.60
CA PHE A 10 3.72 5.02 1.82
C PHE A 10 2.66 4.96 2.92
N TYR A 11 1.83 3.92 2.89
CA TYR A 11 0.72 3.72 3.82
C TYR A 11 1.10 2.96 5.11
N ARG A 12 2.36 2.51 5.26
CA ARG A 12 2.82 1.73 6.43
C ARG A 12 2.46 2.35 7.79
N ARG A 13 2.43 3.69 7.87
CA ARG A 13 2.13 4.43 9.11
C ARG A 13 0.68 4.28 9.57
N PHE A 14 -0.18 3.81 8.66
CA PHE A 14 -1.62 3.67 8.85
C PHE A 14 -2.04 2.22 9.11
N ILE A 15 -1.12 1.26 8.95
CA ILE A 15 -1.37 -0.17 9.15
C ILE A 15 -0.58 -0.68 10.35
N THR A 16 -1.29 -1.17 11.37
CA THR A 16 -0.69 -1.85 12.51
C THR A 16 -0.06 -3.17 12.07
N ASN A 17 1.14 -3.48 12.58
CA ASN A 17 1.90 -4.72 12.28
C ASN A 17 2.22 -4.94 10.79
N PHE A 18 2.35 -3.86 10.01
CA PHE A 18 2.64 -3.88 8.58
C PHE A 18 3.84 -4.74 8.15
N SER A 19 4.88 -4.86 8.98
CA SER A 19 6.11 -5.59 8.65
C SER A 19 5.92 -7.10 8.50
N GLN A 20 4.97 -7.70 9.22
CA GLN A 20 4.69 -9.14 9.20
C GLN A 20 4.21 -9.62 7.82
N PRO A 21 3.11 -9.10 7.26
CA PRO A 21 2.64 -9.53 5.95
C PRO A 21 3.53 -9.02 4.81
N CYS A 22 4.33 -7.96 4.98
CA CYS A 22 5.29 -7.56 3.95
C CYS A 22 6.50 -8.49 3.84
N ALA A 23 6.84 -9.27 4.87
CA ALA A 23 8.02 -10.13 4.88
C ALA A 23 8.06 -11.17 3.73
N PRO A 24 7.01 -11.99 3.50
CA PRO A 24 7.00 -12.95 2.38
C PRO A 24 7.10 -12.27 1.02
N LEU A 25 6.45 -11.11 0.85
CA LEU A 25 6.51 -10.33 -0.38
C LEU A 25 7.88 -9.71 -0.64
N THR A 26 8.55 -9.24 0.42
CA THR A 26 9.90 -8.68 0.33
C THR A 26 10.93 -9.78 0.07
N SER A 27 10.71 -10.98 0.62
CA SER A 27 11.54 -12.16 0.37
C SER A 27 11.56 -12.54 -1.12
N LEU A 28 10.42 -12.45 -1.82
CA LEU A 28 10.35 -12.68 -3.26
C LEU A 28 11.23 -11.74 -4.10
N LEU A 29 11.60 -10.56 -3.57
CA LEU A 29 12.40 -9.56 -4.28
C LEU A 29 13.86 -9.52 -3.86
N ARG A 30 14.26 -10.24 -2.80
CA ARG A 30 15.58 -10.14 -2.17
C ARG A 30 16.74 -10.41 -3.13
N GLN A 31 16.55 -11.32 -4.08
CA GLN A 31 17.57 -11.74 -5.04
C GLN A 31 17.42 -11.10 -6.43
N LYS A 32 16.51 -10.11 -6.59
CA LYS A 32 16.13 -9.53 -7.89
C LYS A 32 15.92 -10.61 -8.97
N PRO A 33 15.07 -11.62 -8.71
CA PRO A 33 14.92 -12.73 -9.64
C PRO A 33 14.35 -12.23 -10.97
N LYS A 34 14.80 -12.82 -12.09
CA LYS A 34 14.23 -12.56 -13.43
C LYS A 34 12.75 -12.97 -13.51
N THR A 35 12.36 -13.98 -12.72
CA THR A 35 10.99 -14.49 -12.64
C THR A 35 10.56 -14.55 -11.19
N LEU A 36 9.42 -13.95 -10.86
CA LEU A 36 8.83 -14.04 -9.54
C LEU A 36 7.97 -15.31 -9.45
N THR A 37 8.33 -16.20 -8.53
CA THR A 37 7.48 -17.35 -8.20
C THR A 37 6.45 -16.90 -7.18
N TRP A 38 5.18 -16.87 -7.58
CA TRP A 38 4.09 -16.45 -6.69
C TRP A 38 3.67 -17.62 -5.81
N THR A 39 4.11 -17.62 -4.55
CA THR A 39 3.81 -18.70 -3.60
C THR A 39 2.45 -18.50 -2.91
N PRO A 40 1.85 -19.55 -2.33
CA PRO A 40 0.64 -19.43 -1.52
C PRO A 40 0.80 -18.45 -0.35
N GLU A 41 1.97 -18.42 0.29
CA GLU A 41 2.27 -17.51 1.40
C GLU A 41 2.32 -16.05 0.93
N ALA A 42 2.89 -15.81 -0.26
CA ALA A 42 2.86 -14.49 -0.88
C ALA A 42 1.44 -14.07 -1.27
N HIS A 43 0.62 -15.01 -1.74
CA HIS A 43 -0.78 -14.74 -2.04
C HIS A 43 -1.57 -14.35 -0.79
N ASP A 44 -1.42 -15.10 0.30
CA ASP A 44 -2.11 -14.82 1.55
C ASP A 44 -1.67 -13.48 2.15
N ALA A 45 -0.36 -13.22 2.16
CA ALA A 45 0.18 -11.96 2.62
C ALA A 45 -0.29 -10.75 1.80
N PHE A 46 -0.40 -10.89 0.48
CA PHE A 46 -1.00 -9.88 -0.38
C PHE A 46 -2.46 -9.62 -0.04
N ARG A 47 -3.25 -10.67 0.23
CA ARG A 47 -4.65 -10.53 0.68
C ARG A 47 -4.76 -9.84 2.03
N GLN A 48 -3.93 -10.22 3.00
CA GLN A 48 -3.90 -9.59 4.32
C GLN A 48 -3.58 -8.10 4.21
N LEU A 49 -2.62 -7.71 3.38
CA LEU A 49 -2.31 -6.31 3.13
C LEU A 49 -3.49 -5.56 2.50
N LYS A 50 -4.12 -6.12 1.47
CA LYS A 50 -5.34 -5.53 0.89
C LYS A 50 -6.42 -5.29 1.93
N THR A 51 -6.69 -6.29 2.77
CA THR A 51 -7.67 -6.15 3.86
C THR A 51 -7.24 -5.06 4.83
N ALA A 52 -5.97 -5.05 5.26
CA ALA A 52 -5.45 -4.03 6.17
C ALA A 52 -5.57 -2.61 5.60
N PHE A 53 -5.35 -2.39 4.30
CA PHE A 53 -5.58 -1.09 3.66
C PHE A 53 -7.05 -0.68 3.70
N CYS A 54 -7.98 -1.62 3.47
CA CYS A 54 -9.41 -1.35 3.49
C CYS A 54 -9.98 -1.14 4.89
N THR A 55 -9.35 -1.71 5.92
CA THR A 55 -9.81 -1.65 7.32
C THR A 55 -9.01 -0.68 8.19
N ALA A 56 -7.93 -0.10 7.66
CA ALA A 56 -7.11 0.85 8.41
C ALA A 56 -7.98 2.04 8.88
N PRO A 57 -7.91 2.43 10.16
CA PRO A 57 -8.80 3.43 10.78
C PRO A 57 -8.59 4.87 10.28
N ASN A 58 -7.90 5.07 9.17
CA ASN A 58 -7.47 6.39 8.67
C ASN A 58 -8.26 6.87 7.46
N LEU A 59 -9.30 6.15 7.04
CA LEU A 59 -10.44 6.73 6.32
C LEU A 59 -11.35 7.44 7.34
N THR A 60 -10.78 8.40 8.06
CA THR A 60 -11.54 9.27 8.96
C THR A 60 -12.53 10.09 8.12
N HIS A 61 -13.67 10.45 8.69
CA HIS A 61 -14.58 11.37 8.01
C HIS A 61 -13.81 12.67 7.71
N PRO A 62 -13.82 13.17 6.45
CA PRO A 62 -13.11 14.38 6.12
C PRO A 62 -13.63 15.54 6.95
N ASP A 63 -12.76 16.15 7.77
CA ASP A 63 -13.10 17.36 8.51
C ASP A 63 -12.93 18.57 7.56
N PRO A 64 -14.02 19.27 7.19
CA PRO A 64 -13.96 20.41 6.28
C PRO A 64 -13.13 21.59 6.83
N ASN A 65 -12.82 21.59 8.13
CA ASN A 65 -12.00 22.63 8.75
C ASN A 65 -10.48 22.34 8.66
N LEU A 66 -10.09 21.13 8.27
CA LEU A 66 -8.70 20.75 8.10
C LEU A 66 -8.25 20.95 6.66
N ARG A 67 -6.96 21.24 6.47
CA ARG A 67 -6.39 21.34 5.12
C ARG A 67 -6.36 19.96 4.48
N PHE A 68 -6.85 19.89 3.24
CA PHE A 68 -6.72 18.70 2.41
C PHE A 68 -5.44 18.77 1.57
N VAL A 69 -4.84 17.62 1.35
CA VAL A 69 -3.74 17.41 0.42
C VAL A 69 -4.23 16.42 -0.64
N VAL A 70 -4.11 16.80 -1.90
CA VAL A 70 -4.40 15.94 -3.03
C VAL A 70 -3.08 15.58 -3.71
N GLU A 71 -2.73 14.30 -3.69
CA GLU A 71 -1.59 13.78 -4.42
C GLU A 71 -2.12 13.13 -5.70
N VAL A 72 -1.58 13.57 -6.83
CA VAL A 72 -2.01 13.12 -8.17
C VAL A 72 -0.82 12.45 -8.84
N ASP A 73 -1.01 11.23 -9.32
CA ASP A 73 -0.08 10.56 -10.23
C ASP A 73 -0.74 10.41 -11.59
N ALA A 74 -0.03 10.79 -12.65
CA ALA A 74 -0.54 10.80 -14.00
C ALA A 74 0.40 10.06 -14.93
N SER A 75 -0.15 9.16 -15.73
CA SER A 75 0.55 8.46 -16.80
C SER A 75 -0.17 8.70 -18.12
N THR A 76 0.48 8.36 -19.23
CA THR A 76 -0.12 8.40 -20.58
C THR A 76 -1.38 7.55 -20.71
N LEU A 77 -1.62 6.61 -19.78
CA LEU A 77 -2.74 5.67 -19.79
C LEU A 77 -3.88 6.09 -18.85
N GLY A 78 -3.66 7.06 -17.95
CA GLY A 78 -4.67 7.45 -16.96
C GLY A 78 -4.11 8.30 -15.82
N VAL A 79 -5.03 8.91 -15.07
CA VAL A 79 -4.76 9.76 -13.91
C VAL A 79 -5.35 9.10 -12.67
N GLU A 80 -4.55 9.03 -11.61
CA GLU A 80 -4.95 8.53 -10.30
C GLU A 80 -4.72 9.63 -9.26
N SER A 81 -5.57 9.68 -8.22
CA SER A 81 -5.41 10.66 -7.14
C SER A 81 -5.79 10.09 -5.79
N VAL A 82 -5.11 10.58 -4.76
CA VAL A 82 -5.36 10.27 -3.35
C VAL A 82 -5.62 11.58 -2.61
N VAL A 83 -6.70 11.60 -1.82
CA VAL A 83 -7.03 12.72 -0.94
C VAL A 83 -6.73 12.34 0.50
N SER A 84 -6.00 13.20 1.20
CA SER A 84 -5.73 13.09 2.64
C SER A 84 -5.94 14.43 3.34
N HIS A 85 -6.10 14.43 4.65
CA HIS A 85 -6.14 15.66 5.46
C HIS A 85 -5.12 15.58 6.60
N TRP A 86 -4.66 16.74 7.08
CA TRP A 86 -3.75 16.80 8.22
C TRP A 86 -4.44 16.26 9.48
N LYS A 87 -3.65 15.66 10.38
CA LYS A 87 -4.12 15.13 11.67
C LYS A 87 -3.93 16.16 12.77
#